data_AF-K6TNG7-F1
#
_entry.id   AF-K6TNG7-F1
#
_cell.length_a   1.000
_cell.length_b   1.000
_cell.length_c   1.000
_cell.angle_alpha   90.00
_cell.angle_beta   90.00
_cell.angle_gamma   90.00
#
_symmetry.space_group_name_H-M   'P 1'
#
loop_
_entity.id
_entity.type
_entity.pdbx_description
1 polymer ?
#
loop_
_entity_poly.entity_id
_entity_poly.type
_entity_poly.pdbx_seq_one_letter_code
_entity_poly.pdbx_strand_id
1 'polypeptide(L)'
;MKLFREALIILGIYLLGELLSSLLHLPIPGNILGMVILFILLLANVIKVESISTVTNFLLDHLAFFFIPAGVGLMTSIGIIKSTWWQLLVVCLSTTIIVIGTTGVIVQVISRKKKQK
;
A
#
# COMPACT_ATOMS: atom_id res chain seq x y z
N MET A 1 9.35 -7.44 24.57
CA MET A 1 8.60 -6.16 24.46
C MET A 1 8.89 -5.36 23.19
N LYS A 2 10.01 -5.58 22.48
CA LYS A 2 10.35 -4.87 21.23
C LYS A 2 9.23 -4.97 20.18
N LEU A 3 8.77 -6.17 19.85
CA LEU A 3 7.69 -6.41 18.87
C LEU A 3 6.42 -5.62 19.16
N PHE A 4 5.95 -5.63 20.41
CA PHE A 4 4.74 -4.91 20.79
C PHE A 4 4.87 -3.40 20.56
N ARG A 5 6.04 -2.82 20.86
CA ARG A 5 6.32 -1.41 20.59
C ARG A 5 6.32 -1.10 19.09
N GLU A 6 6.95 -1.92 18.26
CA GLU A 6 6.97 -1.71 16.80
C GLU A 6 5.56 -1.81 16.22
N ALA A 7 4.78 -2.80 16.64
CA ALA A 7 3.39 -2.96 16.24
C ALA A 7 2.53 -1.74 16.63
N LEU A 8 2.71 -1.22 17.85
CA LEU A 8 2.01 -0.01 18.30
C LEU A 8 2.39 1.23 17.48
N ILE A 9 3.65 1.37 17.07
CA ILE A 9 4.06 2.48 16.20
C ILE A 9 3.33 2.39 14.86
N ILE A 10 3.35 1.24 14.20
CA ILE A 10 2.70 1.04 12.89
C ILE A 10 1.18 1.24 13.00
N LEU A 11 0.55 0.60 13.99
CA LEU A 11 -0.90 0.72 14.21
C LEU A 11 -1.30 2.14 14.61
N GLY A 12 -0.48 2.83 15.41
CA GLY A 12 -0.70 4.21 15.79
C GLY A 12 -0.69 5.14 14.58
N ILE A 13 0.28 4.97 13.66
CA ILE A 13 0.35 5.77 12.43
C ILE A 13 -0.82 5.46 11.49
N TYR A 14 -1.19 4.18 11.37
CA TYR A 14 -2.38 3.78 10.61
C TYR A 14 -3.65 4.45 11.17
N LEU A 15 -3.85 4.40 12.48
CA LEU A 15 -5.01 5.00 13.14
C LEU A 15 -5.02 6.53 12.98
N LEU A 16 -3.85 7.18 13.05
CA LEU A 16 -3.74 8.62 12.78
C LEU A 16 -4.10 8.96 11.33
N GLY A 17 -3.65 8.16 10.36
CA GLY A 17 -4.01 8.32 8.96
C GLY A 17 -5.52 8.16 8.72
N GLU A 18 -6.14 7.16 9.35
CA GLU A 18 -7.59 6.93 9.30
C GLU A 18 -8.38 8.07 9.96
N LEU A 19 -7.95 8.52 11.13
CA LEU A 19 -8.57 9.63 11.83
C LEU A 19 -8.49 10.92 11.00
N LEU A 20 -7.33 11.21 10.41
CA LEU A 20 -7.16 12.38 9.54
C LEU A 20 -8.00 12.27 8.27
N SER A 21 -8.04 11.09 7.64
CA SER A 21 -8.89 10.84 6.47
C SER A 21 -10.36 11.13 6.77
N SER A 22 -10.84 10.62 7.90
CA SER A 22 -12.23 10.74 8.34
C SER A 22 -12.57 12.19 8.74
N LEU A 23 -11.73 12.85 9.55
CA LEU A 23 -11.96 14.22 10.00
C LEU A 23 -11.91 15.22 8.84
N LEU A 24 -10.94 15.07 7.94
CA LEU A 24 -10.75 15.98 6.80
C LEU A 24 -11.63 15.63 5.59
N HIS A 25 -12.41 14.54 5.67
CA HIS A 25 -13.26 14.04 4.58
C HIS A 25 -12.51 13.91 3.25
N LEU A 26 -11.25 13.45 3.31
CA LEU A 26 -10.41 13.35 2.14
C LEU A 26 -10.87 12.17 1.26
N PRO A 27 -10.81 12.29 -0.09
CA PRO A 27 -11.15 11.20 -1.00
C PRO A 27 -10.08 10.09 -1.04
N ILE A 28 -9.13 10.09 -0.11
CA ILE A 28 -7.98 9.19 -0.04
C ILE A 28 -8.16 8.30 1.18
N PRO A 29 -8.12 6.97 1.05
CA PRO A 29 -8.19 6.06 2.18
C PRO A 29 -7.12 6.34 3.25
N GLY A 30 -7.47 6.15 4.52
CA GLY A 30 -6.59 6.43 5.65
C GLY A 30 -5.28 5.63 5.66
N ASN A 31 -5.27 4.42 5.10
CA ASN A 31 -4.04 3.62 4.97
C ASN A 31 -2.99 4.32 4.06
N ILE A 32 -3.41 5.00 2.99
CA ILE A 32 -2.52 5.75 2.10
C ILE A 32 -1.98 6.98 2.83
N LEU A 33 -2.84 7.69 3.57
CA LEU A 33 -2.39 8.82 4.40
C LEU A 33 -1.40 8.35 5.49
N GLY A 34 -1.67 7.23 6.15
CA GLY A 34 -0.75 6.63 7.12
C GLY A 34 0.62 6.31 6.51
N MET A 35 0.66 5.79 5.28
CA MET A 35 1.93 5.56 4.56
C MET A 35 2.69 6.87 4.29
N VAL A 36 1.99 7.93 3.87
CA VAL A 36 2.60 9.25 3.66
C VAL A 36 3.14 9.84 4.97
N ILE A 37 2.38 9.73 6.06
CA ILE A 37 2.80 10.17 7.39
C ILE A 37 4.04 9.41 7.84
N LEU A 38 4.03 8.07 7.75
CA LEU A 38 5.19 7.26 8.09
C LEU A 38 6.41 7.66 7.26
N PHE A 39 6.23 7.88 5.95
CA PHE A 39 7.29 8.32 5.06
C PHE A 39 7.89 9.67 5.49
N ILE A 40 7.05 10.64 5.85
CA ILE A 40 7.51 11.94 6.37
C ILE A 40 8.27 11.78 7.69
N LEU A 41 7.80 10.92 8.60
CA LEU A 41 8.46 10.64 9.88
C LEU A 41 9.83 9.96 9.71
N LEU A 42 9.96 9.09 8.71
CA LEU A 42 11.23 8.48 8.31
C LEU A 42 12.19 9.52 7.73
N LEU A 43 11.71 10.41 6.84
CA LEU A 43 12.52 11.50 6.29
C LEU A 43 13.00 12.46 7.39
N ALA A 44 12.15 12.77 8.35
CA ALA A 44 12.46 13.61 9.50
C ALA A 44 13.36 12.92 10.54
N ASN A 45 13.74 11.65 10.35
CA ASN A 45 14.49 10.82 11.30
C ASN A 45 13.84 10.70 12.71
N VAL A 46 12.55 11.01 12.83
CA VAL A 46 11.77 10.84 14.07
C VAL A 46 11.58 9.35 14.35
N ILE A 47 11.32 8.59 13.29
CA ILE A 47 11.26 7.14 13.31
C ILE A 47 12.43 6.63 12.47
N LYS A 48 13.18 5.67 13.00
CA LYS A 48 14.25 5.00 12.25
C LYS A 48 13.74 3.67 11.72
N VAL A 49 14.25 3.23 10.56
CA VAL A 49 13.80 1.97 9.94
C VAL A 49 14.01 0.78 10.89
N GLU A 50 15.10 0.76 11.64
CA GLU A 50 15.44 -0.32 12.58
C GLU A 50 14.47 -0.38 13.78
N SER A 51 13.66 0.67 13.99
CA SER A 51 12.68 0.75 15.07
C SER A 51 11.34 0.10 14.74
N ILE A 52 11.11 -0.25 13.46
CA ILE A 52 9.88 -0.90 12.99
C ILE A 52 10.13 -2.14 12.11
N SER A 53 11.39 -2.41 11.77
CA SER A 53 11.75 -3.41 10.76
C SER A 53 11.42 -4.84 11.18
N THR A 54 11.50 -5.19 12.47
CA THR A 54 11.31 -6.58 12.90
C THR A 54 9.87 -7.03 12.72
N VAL A 55 8.90 -6.23 13.18
CA VAL A 55 7.48 -6.53 12.98
C VAL A 55 7.08 -6.37 11.52
N THR A 56 7.56 -5.32 10.84
CA THR A 56 7.22 -5.11 9.43
C THR A 56 7.67 -6.29 8.58
N ASN A 57 8.93 -6.73 8.71
CA ASN A 57 9.43 -7.87 7.95
C ASN A 57 8.66 -9.16 8.28
N PHE A 58 8.37 -9.41 9.57
CA PHE A 58 7.56 -10.57 9.95
C PHE A 58 6.18 -10.56 9.27
N LEU A 59 5.50 -9.41 9.23
CA LEU A 59 4.20 -9.28 8.56
C LEU A 59 4.32 -9.43 7.04
N LEU A 60 5.37 -8.87 6.43
CA LEU A 60 5.64 -8.98 4.99
C LEU A 60 5.97 -10.42 4.58
N ASP A 61 6.74 -11.15 5.38
CA ASP A 61 7.07 -12.56 5.14
C ASP A 61 5.82 -13.45 5.17
N HIS A 62 4.80 -13.05 5.94
CA HIS A 62 3.52 -13.76 6.06
C HIS A 62 2.38 -13.05 5.32
N LEU A 63 2.68 -12.16 4.37
CA LEU A 63 1.68 -11.32 3.70
C LEU A 63 0.58 -12.14 3.01
N ALA A 64 0.95 -13.29 2.43
CA ALA A 64 0.01 -14.22 1.81
C ALA A 64 -1.14 -14.66 2.75
N PHE A 65 -0.87 -14.81 4.06
CA PHE A 65 -1.88 -15.16 5.04
C PHE A 65 -2.95 -14.07 5.17
N PHE A 66 -2.56 -12.80 5.09
CA PHE A 66 -3.49 -11.65 5.13
C PHE A 66 -4.36 -11.50 3.88
N PHE A 67 -4.00 -12.16 2.76
CA PHE A 67 -4.86 -12.21 1.58
C PHE A 67 -5.95 -13.29 1.64
N ILE A 68 -5.85 -14.26 2.56
CA ILE A 68 -6.84 -15.33 2.68
C ILE A 68 -8.25 -14.77 2.98
N PRO A 69 -8.45 -13.87 3.97
CA PRO A 69 -9.78 -13.31 4.24
C PRO A 69 -10.35 -12.55 3.05
N ALA A 70 -9.51 -11.79 2.34
CA ALA A 70 -9.92 -11.08 1.13
C ALA A 70 -10.39 -12.06 0.03
N GLY A 71 -9.65 -13.15 -0.18
CA GLY A 71 -10.02 -14.21 -1.12
C GLY A 71 -11.31 -14.93 -0.75
N VAL A 72 -11.50 -15.29 0.52
CA VAL A 72 -12.75 -15.90 1.00
C VAL A 72 -13.93 -14.94 0.85
N GLY A 73 -13.72 -13.64 1.08
CA GLY A 73 -14.71 -12.60 0.82
C GLY A 73 -15.19 -12.60 -0.63
N LEU A 74 -14.30 -12.80 -1.60
CA LEU A 74 -14.65 -12.89 -3.02
C LEU A 74 -15.51 -14.11 -3.36
N MET A 75 -15.43 -15.21 -2.59
CA MET A 75 -16.26 -16.40 -2.83
C MET A 75 -17.75 -16.09 -2.70
N THR A 76 -18.13 -15.10 -1.90
CA THR A 76 -19.53 -14.62 -1.81
C THR A 76 -20.06 -14.08 -3.14
N SER A 77 -19.17 -13.61 -4.02
CA SER A 77 -19.48 -12.99 -5.32
C SER A 77 -19.07 -13.88 -6.50
N ILE A 78 -18.85 -15.18 -6.28
CA ILE A 78 -18.31 -16.08 -7.31
C ILE A 78 -19.21 -16.22 -8.54
N GLY A 79 -20.52 -16.01 -8.40
CA GLY A 79 -21.47 -16.03 -9.52
C GLY A 79 -21.19 -14.91 -10.54
N ILE A 80 -20.91 -13.70 -10.05
CA ILE A 80 -20.56 -12.54 -10.88
C ILE A 80 -19.18 -12.75 -11.49
N ILE A 81 -18.22 -13.20 -10.68
CA ILE A 81 -16.85 -13.46 -11.15
C ILE A 81 -16.87 -14.51 -12.26
N LYS A 82 -17.67 -15.57 -12.15
CA LYS A 82 -17.76 -16.62 -13.16
C LYS A 82 -18.37 -16.12 -14.48
N SER A 83 -19.29 -15.16 -14.46
CA SER A 83 -19.85 -14.60 -15.71
C SER A 83 -18.88 -13.62 -16.38
N THR A 84 -18.06 -12.89 -15.62
CA THR A 84 -17.17 -11.85 -16.14
C THR A 84 -15.67 -12.17 -16.04
N TRP A 85 -15.28 -13.41 -15.75
CA TRP A 85 -13.89 -13.79 -15.44
C TRP A 85 -12.91 -13.40 -16.56
N TRP A 86 -13.32 -13.58 -17.82
CA TRP A 86 -12.51 -13.23 -18.98
C TRP A 86 -12.30 -11.71 -19.08
N GLN A 87 -13.35 -10.93 -18.87
CA GLN A 87 -13.28 -9.47 -18.89
C GLN A 87 -12.39 -8.95 -17.75
N LEU A 88 -12.52 -9.53 -16.55
CA LEU A 88 -11.68 -9.21 -15.40
C LEU A 88 -10.20 -9.50 -15.70
N LEU A 89 -9.90 -10.66 -16.27
CA LEU A 89 -8.52 -11.03 -16.62
C LEU A 89 -7.91 -10.04 -17.63
N VAL A 90 -8.64 -9.73 -18.69
CA VAL A 90 -8.19 -8.76 -19.71
C VAL A 90 -7.98 -7.38 -19.11
N VAL A 91 -8.93 -6.88 -18.31
CA VAL A 91 -8.83 -5.57 -17.67
C VAL A 91 -7.66 -5.54 -16.69
N CYS A 92 -7.51 -6.54 -15.82
CA CYS A 92 -6.39 -6.60 -14.86
C CYS A 92 -5.03 -6.61 -15.57
N LEU A 93 -4.82 -7.47 -16.57
CA LEU A 93 -3.53 -7.53 -17.27
C LEU A 93 -3.25 -6.25 -18.06
N SER A 94 -4.22 -5.78 -18.84
CA SER A 94 -4.04 -4.58 -19.66
C SER A 94 -3.77 -3.34 -18.80
N THR A 95 -4.58 -3.08 -17.78
CA THR A 95 -4.38 -1.94 -16.87
C THR A 95 -3.06 -2.03 -16.11
N THR A 96 -2.67 -3.22 -15.64
CA THR A 96 -1.38 -3.40 -14.97
C THR A 96 -0.22 -3.03 -15.89
N ILE A 97 -0.22 -3.53 -17.13
CA ILE A 97 0.82 -3.22 -18.12
C ILE A 97 0.82 -1.72 -18.45
N ILE A 98 -0.35 -1.12 -18.67
CA ILE A 98 -0.49 0.30 -18.99
C ILE A 98 0.01 1.18 -17.84
N VAL A 99 -0.41 0.90 -16.60
CA VAL A 99 -0.02 1.68 -15.42
C VAL A 99 1.47 1.58 -15.16
N ILE A 100 2.04 0.37 -15.19
CA ILE A 100 3.48 0.17 -14.98
C ILE A 100 4.28 0.83 -16.11
N GLY A 101 3.89 0.59 -17.37
CA GLY A 101 4.56 1.16 -18.54
C GLY A 101 4.53 2.69 -18.55
N THR A 102 3.36 3.28 -18.33
CA THR A 102 3.19 4.73 -18.32
C THR A 102 3.96 5.37 -17.16
N THR A 103 3.85 4.82 -15.95
CA THR A 103 4.61 5.30 -14.79
C THR A 103 6.11 5.21 -15.03
N GLY A 104 6.59 4.08 -15.56
CA GLY A 104 7.99 3.87 -15.89
C GLY A 104 8.51 4.88 -16.91
N VAL A 105 7.78 5.11 -18.01
CA VAL A 105 8.15 6.10 -19.03
C VAL A 105 8.20 7.51 -18.45
N ILE A 106 7.19 7.93 -17.68
CA ILE A 106 7.14 9.26 -17.07
C ILE A 106 8.34 9.46 -16.14
N VAL A 107 8.59 8.50 -15.23
CA VAL A 107 9.73 8.57 -14.29
C VAL A 107 11.06 8.61 -15.04
N GLN A 108 11.20 7.83 -16.12
CA GLN A 108 12.41 7.80 -16.93
C GLN A 108 12.66 9.12 -17.66
N VAL A 109 11.60 9.75 -18.21
CA VAL A 109 11.69 11.06 -18.87
C VAL A 109 12.12 12.15 -17.87
N ILE A 110 11.49 12.19 -16.69
CA ILE A 110 11.83 13.16 -15.63
C ILE A 110 13.28 12.95 -15.16
N SER A 111 13.68 11.70 -14.93
CA SER A 111 15.03 11.37 -14.45
C SER A 111 16.12 11.70 -15.49
N ARG A 112 15.86 11.49 -16.79
CA ARG A 112 16.78 11.86 -17.87
C ARG A 112 16.98 13.37 -17.97
N LYS A 113 15.91 14.16 -17.83
CA LYS A 113 15.99 15.63 -17.81
C LYS A 113 16.83 16.16 -16.62
N LYS A 114 16.78 15.49 -15.48
CA LYS A 114 17.58 15.87 -14.29
C LYS A 114 19.08 15.56 -14.44
N LYS A 115 19.45 14.60 -15.31
CA LYS A 115 20.85 14.20 -15.55
C LYS A 115 21.58 15.06 -16.59
N GLN A 116 20.87 15.93 -17.31
CA GLN A 116 21.41 16.88 -18.29
C GLN A 116 21.57 18.31 -17.74
N LYS A 117 21.26 18.51 -16.45
CA LYS A 117 21.54 19.73 -15.69
C LYS A 117 22.62 19.43 -14.67
#